data_AF-A0A161MTA2-F1
#
_entry.id   AF-A0A161MTA2-F1
#
_cell.length_a   1.000
_cell.length_b   1.000
_cell.length_c   1.000
_cell.angle_alpha   90.00
_cell.angle_beta   90.00
_cell.angle_gamma   90.00
#
_symmetry.space_group_name_H-M   'P 1'
#
loop_
_entity.id
_entity.type
_entity.pdbx_description
1 polymer ?
#
loop_
_entity_poly.entity_id
_entity_poly.type
_entity_poly.pdbx_seq_one_letter_code
_entity_poly.pdbx_strand_id
1 'polypeptide(L)'
;MFDDKLYWTDWETWSVHSVDRDTGSSKELIHSSGSVPVDIRVWDPSRQPYNQSGCRINNGNCSHLCLLSPYPPGYTCACPTGIKLIDNYTCRDAPEELILLVQINEICM
;
A
#
# COMPACT_ATOMS: atom_id res chain seq x y z
N MET A 1 12.65 -4.50 -8.59
CA MET A 1 14.01 -5.01 -8.83
C MET A 1 14.26 -6.19 -7.91
N PHE A 2 14.84 -7.27 -8.41
CA PHE A 2 15.20 -8.49 -7.69
C PHE A 2 16.35 -9.17 -8.44
N ASP A 3 17.38 -9.65 -7.73
CA ASP A 3 18.61 -10.23 -8.31
C ASP A 3 19.17 -9.38 -9.47
N ASP A 4 19.40 -8.09 -9.20
CA ASP A 4 19.91 -7.08 -10.14
C ASP A 4 19.09 -6.90 -11.44
N LYS A 5 17.85 -7.41 -11.48
CA LYS A 5 16.94 -7.24 -12.61
C LYS A 5 15.75 -6.37 -12.26
N LEU A 6 15.40 -5.46 -13.17
CA LEU A 6 14.11 -4.77 -13.18
C LEU A 6 13.13 -5.58 -14.01
N TYR A 7 11.86 -5.57 -13.60
CA TYR A 7 10.75 -6.22 -14.29
C TYR A 7 9.65 -5.18 -14.49
N TRP A 8 9.01 -5.17 -15.65
CA TRP A 8 7.87 -4.29 -15.93
C TRP A 8 6.89 -4.95 -16.91
N THR A 9 5.66 -4.44 -16.91
CA THR A 9 4.64 -4.75 -17.91
C THR A 9 4.71 -3.74 -19.05
N ASP A 10 4.57 -4.21 -20.27
CA ASP A 10 4.52 -3.38 -21.46
C ASP A 10 3.15 -3.53 -22.15
N TRP A 11 2.47 -2.39 -22.33
CA TRP A 11 1.13 -2.32 -22.88
C TRP A 11 1.10 -2.29 -24.41
N GLU A 12 2.21 -2.00 -25.06
CA GLU A 12 2.32 -2.05 -26.52
C GLU A 12 2.58 -3.49 -26.96
N THR A 13 3.46 -4.20 -26.26
CA THR A 13 3.84 -5.58 -26.59
C THR A 13 3.02 -6.65 -25.86
N TRP A 14 2.14 -6.23 -24.95
CA TRP A 14 1.29 -7.10 -24.12
C TRP A 14 2.10 -8.14 -23.35
N SER A 15 3.29 -7.74 -22.88
CA SER A 15 4.26 -8.66 -22.33
C SER A 15 4.87 -8.16 -21.02
N VAL A 16 5.53 -9.08 -20.33
CA VAL A 16 6.38 -8.77 -19.17
C VAL A 16 7.82 -8.86 -19.63
N HIS A 17 8.60 -7.83 -19.34
CA HIS A 17 10.01 -7.75 -19.68
C HIS A 17 10.87 -7.76 -18.42
N SER A 18 12.16 -8.04 -18.63
CA SER A 18 13.20 -7.79 -17.64
C SER A 18 14.41 -7.12 -18.26
N VAL A 19 15.15 -6.36 -17.46
CA VAL A 19 16.43 -5.78 -17.84
C VAL A 19 17.42 -5.98 -16.70
N ASP A 20 18.62 -6.42 -17.05
CA ASP A 20 19.74 -6.50 -16.13
C ASP A 20 20.28 -5.09 -15.85
N ARG A 21 20.37 -4.71 -14.58
CA ARG A 21 20.73 -3.34 -14.17
C ARG A 21 22.14 -2.97 -14.62
N ASP A 22 23.07 -3.91 -14.55
CA ASP A 22 24.49 -3.63 -14.70
C ASP A 22 24.92 -3.71 -16.17
N THR A 23 24.34 -4.64 -16.94
CA THR A 23 24.64 -4.81 -18.37
C THR A 23 23.67 -4.08 -19.30
N GLY A 24 22.49 -3.70 -18.81
CA GLY A 24 21.41 -3.14 -19.63
C GLY A 24 20.74 -4.17 -20.56
N SER A 25 21.07 -5.46 -20.44
CA SER A 25 20.52 -6.50 -21.31
C SER A 25 19.04 -6.73 -21.02
N SER A 26 18.17 -6.49 -22.01
CA SER A 26 16.72 -6.71 -21.88
C SER A 26 16.24 -8.03 -22.48
N LYS A 27 15.16 -8.57 -21.92
CA LYS A 27 14.49 -9.80 -22.38
C LYS A 27 12.98 -9.73 -22.15
N GLU A 28 12.21 -10.15 -23.13
CA GLU A 28 10.80 -10.51 -22.94
C GLU A 28 10.70 -11.86 -22.21
N LEU A 29 9.87 -11.93 -21.17
CA LEU A 29 9.70 -13.12 -20.33
C LEU A 29 8.38 -13.85 -20.59
N ILE A 30 7.30 -13.08 -20.76
CA ILE A 30 5.94 -13.58 -20.93
C ILE A 30 5.27 -12.73 -21.99
N HIS A 31 4.70 -13.35 -23.02
CA HIS A 31 3.82 -12.69 -23.97
C HIS A 31 2.37 -13.09 -23.69
N SER A 32 1.47 -12.13 -23.49
CA SER A 32 0.06 -12.39 -23.20
C SER A 32 -0.79 -12.36 -24.48
N SER A 33 -1.58 -13.39 -24.70
CA SER A 33 -2.43 -13.53 -25.89
C SER A 33 -3.90 -13.10 -25.69
N GLY A 34 -4.28 -12.64 -24.50
CA GLY A 34 -5.70 -12.38 -24.16
C GLY A 34 -5.98 -11.11 -23.38
N SER A 35 -4.98 -10.55 -22.68
CA SER A 35 -5.13 -9.31 -21.92
C SER A 35 -3.78 -8.69 -21.61
N VAL A 36 -3.73 -7.36 -21.53
CA VAL A 36 -2.51 -6.63 -21.16
C VAL A 36 -2.17 -6.89 -19.68
N PRO A 37 -0.93 -7.30 -19.35
CA PRO A 37 -0.47 -7.36 -17.97
C PRO A 37 -0.45 -5.95 -17.34
N VAL A 38 -0.95 -5.81 -16.10
CA VAL A 38 -1.10 -4.51 -15.43
C VAL A 38 -0.15 -4.32 -14.24
N ASP A 39 -0.44 -4.95 -13.09
CA ASP A 39 0.43 -4.90 -11.91
C ASP A 39 1.20 -6.22 -11.80
N ILE A 40 2.51 -6.12 -11.54
CA ILE A 40 3.38 -7.28 -11.31
C ILE A 40 4.22 -7.07 -10.06
N ARG A 41 4.46 -8.15 -9.33
CA ARG A 41 5.29 -8.15 -8.13
C ARG A 41 6.14 -9.40 -8.08
N VAL A 42 7.35 -9.24 -7.54
CA VAL A 42 8.21 -10.38 -7.23
C VAL A 42 7.68 -11.06 -5.97
N TRP A 43 7.34 -12.33 -6.09
CA TRP A 43 6.88 -13.16 -4.99
C TRP A 43 8.05 -13.91 -4.36
N ASP A 44 8.76 -13.24 -3.46
CA ASP A 44 9.87 -13.83 -2.70
C ASP A 44 9.90 -13.26 -1.27
N PRO A 45 10.10 -14.08 -0.21
CA PRO A 45 10.12 -13.60 1.18
C PRO A 45 11.14 -12.49 1.45
N SER A 46 12.27 -12.47 0.75
CA SER A 46 13.30 -11.43 0.90
C SER A 46 12.82 -10.05 0.46
N ARG A 47 11.74 -9.97 -0.34
CA ARG A 47 11.09 -8.70 -0.72
C ARG A 47 10.26 -8.10 0.41
N GLN A 48 9.98 -8.85 1.46
CA GLN A 48 9.24 -8.44 2.64
C GLN A 48 10.07 -8.75 3.90
N PRO A 49 11.24 -8.09 4.07
CA PRO A 49 12.11 -8.36 5.20
C PRO A 49 11.38 -8.08 6.52
N TYR A 50 11.54 -8.99 7.48
CA TYR A 50 10.93 -8.83 8.79
C TYR A 50 11.57 -7.66 9.54
N ASN A 51 10.73 -6.73 9.99
CA ASN A 51 11.10 -5.67 10.92
C ASN A 51 10.09 -5.65 12.07
N GLN A 52 10.56 -5.44 13.30
CA GLN A 52 9.66 -5.29 14.45
C GLN A 52 8.94 -3.93 14.34
N SER A 53 7.64 -3.96 14.07
CA SER A 53 6.80 -2.75 14.11
C SER A 53 6.46 -2.39 15.55
N GLY A 54 6.53 -1.08 15.88
CA GLY A 54 6.06 -0.55 17.17
C GLY A 54 4.56 -0.81 17.43
N CYS A 55 3.79 -1.09 16.37
CA CYS A 55 2.39 -1.45 16.47
C CYS A 55 2.14 -2.90 16.93
N ARG A 56 3.17 -3.76 16.95
CA ARG A 56 3.01 -5.21 17.19
C ARG A 56 2.40 -5.53 18.56
N ILE A 57 2.76 -4.77 19.58
CA ILE A 57 2.27 -4.96 20.95
C ILE A 57 1.12 -3.97 21.17
N ASN A 58 -0.06 -4.50 21.51
CA ASN A 58 -1.27 -3.73 21.82
C ASN A 58 -1.60 -2.62 20.80
N ASN A 59 -1.36 -2.84 19.50
CA ASN A 59 -1.58 -1.84 18.45
C ASN A 59 -0.84 -0.50 18.69
N GLY A 60 0.31 -0.52 19.39
CA GLY A 60 1.01 0.71 19.79
C GLY A 60 0.19 1.58 20.76
N ASN A 61 -0.79 0.98 21.45
CA ASN A 61 -1.85 1.61 22.24
C ASN A 61 -2.85 2.46 21.43
N CYS A 62 -2.84 2.40 20.09
CA CYS A 62 -3.82 3.11 19.26
C CYS A 62 -5.20 2.47 19.40
N SER A 63 -6.26 3.28 19.52
CA SER A 63 -7.63 2.77 19.60
C SER A 63 -8.17 2.27 18.26
N HIS A 64 -7.67 2.80 17.14
CA HIS A 64 -8.08 2.40 15.78
C HIS A 64 -6.88 1.96 14.93
N LEU A 65 -6.24 2.90 14.22
CA LEU A 65 -5.16 2.58 13.27
C LEU A 65 -3.81 2.92 13.87
N CYS A 66 -2.85 2.00 13.78
CA CYS A 66 -1.44 2.23 14.07
C CYS A 66 -0.66 2.17 12.76
N LEU A 67 -0.19 3.33 12.29
CA LEU A 67 0.48 3.49 11.00
C LEU A 67 1.96 3.76 11.19
N LEU A 68 2.81 3.19 10.32
CA LEU A 68 4.25 3.43 10.36
C LEU A 68 4.57 4.91 10.13
N SER A 69 5.54 5.43 10.88
CA SER A 69 5.99 6.81 10.80
C SER A 69 7.53 6.86 10.75
N PRO A 70 8.13 7.78 9.95
CA PRO A 70 9.58 7.96 9.93
C PRO A 70 10.11 8.63 11.21
N TYR A 71 9.25 9.20 12.05
CA TYR A 71 9.64 9.88 13.29
C TYR A 71 9.52 8.94 14.50
N PRO A 72 10.34 9.11 15.56
CA PRO A 72 10.17 8.37 16.81
C PRO A 72 8.74 8.49 17.34
N PRO A 73 8.09 7.39 17.80
CA PRO A 73 8.65 6.04 18.07
C PRO A 73 8.65 5.06 16.87
N GLY A 74 8.42 5.53 15.64
CA GLY A 74 8.33 4.69 14.43
C GLY A 74 6.90 4.39 13.98
N TYR A 75 5.91 4.94 14.68
CA TYR A 75 4.49 4.85 14.33
C TYR A 75 3.71 6.05 14.87
N THR A 76 2.50 6.25 14.33
CA THR A 76 1.51 7.24 14.79
C THR A 76 0.12 6.63 14.76
N CYS A 77 -0.74 7.01 15.70
CA CYS A 77 -2.14 6.61 15.68
C CYS A 77 -2.95 7.47 14.71
N ALA A 78 -3.89 6.85 14.01
CA ALA A 78 -4.79 7.51 13.08
C ALA A 78 -6.22 7.01 13.26
N CYS A 79 -7.18 7.83 12.84
CA CYS A 79 -8.60 7.53 12.93
C CYS A 79 -9.20 7.27 11.55
N PRO A 80 -10.33 6.53 11.47
CA PRO A 80 -11.10 6.42 10.25
C PRO A 80 -11.44 7.80 9.68
N THR A 81 -11.69 7.86 8.37
CA THR A 81 -12.11 9.09 7.70
C THR A 81 -13.32 9.71 8.41
N GLY A 82 -13.27 11.03 8.65
CA GLY A 82 -14.33 11.77 9.34
C GLY A 82 -14.27 11.71 10.87
N ILE A 83 -13.46 10.82 11.46
CA ILE A 83 -13.30 10.70 12.91
C ILE A 83 -12.06 11.45 13.37
N LYS A 84 -12.21 12.26 14.42
CA LYS A 84 -11.12 13.04 14.99
C LYS A 84 -10.33 12.24 16.02
N LEU A 85 -9.01 12.41 15.98
CA LEU A 85 -8.09 11.95 17.00
C LEU A 85 -8.12 12.90 18.20
N ILE A 86 -8.47 12.40 19.39
CA ILE A 86 -8.68 13.20 20.62
C ILE A 86 -7.34 13.46 21.32
N ASP A 87 -6.53 12.41 21.41
CA ASP A 87 -5.18 12.43 21.97
C ASP A 87 -4.24 11.65 21.04
N ASN A 88 -2.97 11.44 21.38
CA ASN A 88 -2.04 10.75 20.47
C ASN A 88 -2.37 9.26 20.18
N TYR A 89 -3.42 8.70 20.78
CA TYR A 89 -3.79 7.28 20.76
C TYR A 89 -5.26 7.01 20.46
N THR A 90 -6.18 7.87 20.88
CA THR A 90 -7.61 7.58 20.99
C THR A 90 -8.44 8.45 20.05
N CYS A 91 -9.20 7.81 19.17
CA CYS A 91 -10.21 8.44 18.32
C CYS A 91 -11.53 8.69 19.06
N ARG A 92 -12.32 9.65 18.56
CA ARG A 92 -13.74 9.78 18.93
C ARG A 92 -14.56 8.59 18.44
N ASP A 93 -15.68 8.32 19.11
CA ASP A 93 -16.60 7.27 18.71
C ASP A 93 -17.40 7.63 17.44
N ALA A 94 -17.55 8.93 17.15
CA ALA A 94 -18.34 9.46 16.06
C ALA A 94 -17.75 10.78 15.52
N PRO A 95 -18.09 11.17 14.28
CA PRO A 95 -17.74 12.50 13.77
C PRO A 95 -18.41 13.58 14.64
N GLU A 96 -17.73 14.72 14.82
CA GLU A 96 -18.30 15.85 15.56
C GLU A 96 -19.49 16.47 14.83
N GLU A 97 -19.39 16.55 13.50
CA GLU A 97 -20.43 17.05 12.60
C GLU A 97 -20.50 16.13 11.39
N LEU A 98 -21.72 15.80 10.94
CA LEU A 98 -21.96 14.93 9.80
C LEU A 98 -22.91 15.63 8.83
N ILE A 99 -22.52 15.70 7.56
CA ILE A 99 -23.38 16.17 6.47
C ILE A 99 -23.75 14.97 5.63
N LEU A 100 -25.04 14.65 5.61
CA LEU A 100 -25.58 13.60 4.76
C LEU A 100 -25.90 14.16 3.37
N LEU A 101 -25.32 13.57 2.33
CA LEU A 101 -25.57 13.94 0.94
C LEU A 101 -26.43 12.86 0.28
N VAL A 102 -27.57 13.28 -0.29
CA VAL A 102 -28.47 12.40 -1.03
C VAL A 102 -28.36 12.73 -2.52
N GLN A 103 -27.95 11.75 -3.32
CA GLN A 103 -27.94 11.85 -4.77
C GLN A 103 -28.91 10.82 -5.37
N ILE A 104 -29.43 11.11 -6.57
CA ILE A 104 -30.46 10.28 -7.22
C ILE A 104 -29.97 8.84 -7.45
N ASN A 105 -28.67 8.62 -7.59
CA ASN A 105 -28.07 7.32 -7.88
C ASN A 105 -27.12 6.80 -6.80
N GLU A 106 -26.86 7.56 -5.73
CA GLU A 106 -25.91 7.18 -4.67
C GLU A 106 -26.32 7.75 -3.31
N ILE A 107 -26.08 6.98 -2.26
CA ILE A 107 -26.05 7.46 -0.88
C ILE A 107 -24.59 7.38 -0.45
N CYS A 108 -23.93 8.53 -0.32
CA CYS A 108 -22.60 8.62 0.29
C CYS A 108 -22.79 8.90 1.78
N MET A 109 -22.42 7.92 2.61
CA MET A 109 -22.35 8.07 4.06
C MET A 109 -21.03 8.70 4.48
#